data_AF-A0A7I8DH82-F1
#
_entry.id   AF-A0A7I8DH82-F1
#
_cell.length_a   1.000
_cell.length_b   1.000
_cell.length_c   1.000
_cell.angle_alpha   90.00
_cell.angle_beta   90.00
_cell.angle_gamma   90.00
#
_symmetry.space_group_name_H-M   'P 1'
#
loop_
_entity.id
_entity.type
_entity.pdbx_description
1 polymer ?
#
loop_
_entity_poly.entity_id
_entity_poly.type
_entity_poly.pdbx_seq_one_letter_code
_entity_poly.pdbx_strand_id
1 'polypeptide(L)'
;MFIRYVLLSLLGLTAGFLIAAGTVAFITIVGVLTRLAIRTDTAKRILLYEDIVVLGAAFGNILDLFKIPIPLGTIGLIIFGLFMGCFVGCLSVALEEVIQIYPIMIHRLKLKMGIPIIVLFLALGKGAGALFHLFIHYKK
;
A
#
# COMPACT_ATOMS: atom_id res chain seq x y z
N MET A 1 -38.40 8.19 -3.60
CA MET A 1 -37.35 9.11 -3.09
C MET A 1 -36.62 8.53 -1.88
N PHE A 2 -37.30 8.15 -0.80
CA PHE A 2 -36.68 7.59 0.42
C PHE A 2 -35.82 6.33 0.18
N ILE A 3 -36.31 5.39 -0.65
CA ILE A 3 -35.59 4.13 -0.97
C ILE A 3 -34.21 4.38 -1.59
N ARG A 4 -34.07 5.47 -2.37
CA ARG A 4 -32.80 5.85 -3.00
C ARG A 4 -31.81 6.33 -1.96
N TYR A 5 -32.22 7.19 -1.03
CA TYR A 5 -31.35 7.67 0.04
C TYR A 5 -30.89 6.53 0.97
N VAL A 6 -31.78 5.59 1.29
CA VAL A 6 -31.43 4.41 2.09
C VAL A 6 -30.39 3.55 1.35
N LEU A 7 -30.61 3.24 0.07
CA LEU A 7 -29.66 2.48 -0.76
C LEU A 7 -28.31 3.19 -0.91
N LEU A 8 -28.30 4.51 -1.15
CA LEU A 8 -27.07 5.28 -1.23
C LEU A 8 -26.32 5.30 0.11
N SER A 9 -27.02 5.42 1.23
CA SER A 9 -26.38 5.37 2.56
C SER A 9 -25.76 3.99 2.82
N LEU A 10 -26.47 2.92 2.44
CA LEU A 10 -25.99 1.55 2.63
C LEU A 10 -24.76 1.28 1.77
N LEU A 11 -24.79 1.70 0.49
CA LEU A 11 -23.64 1.57 -0.41
C LEU A 11 -22.44 2.38 0.06
N GLY A 12 -22.66 3.62 0.53
CA GLY A 12 -21.58 4.45 1.09
C GLY A 12 -20.96 3.81 2.33
N LEU A 13 -21.79 3.21 3.20
CA LEU A 13 -21.36 2.59 4.45
C LEU A 13 -20.62 1.27 4.21
N THR A 14 -21.08 0.44 3.28
CA THR A 14 -20.38 -0.81 2.89
C THR A 14 -19.08 -0.52 2.15
N ALA A 15 -19.07 0.45 1.24
CA ALA A 15 -17.85 0.89 0.57
C ALA A 15 -16.82 1.46 1.56
N GLY A 16 -17.28 2.29 2.52
CA GLY A 16 -16.44 2.84 3.57
C GLY A 16 -15.78 1.76 4.43
N PHE A 17 -16.56 0.76 4.89
CA PHE A 17 -16.01 -0.37 5.63
C PHE A 17 -15.01 -1.18 4.81
N LEU A 18 -15.31 -1.45 3.53
CA LEU A 18 -14.42 -2.21 2.66
C LEU A 18 -13.07 -1.52 2.48
N ILE A 19 -13.09 -0.20 2.26
CA ILE A 19 -11.87 0.60 2.08
C ILE A 19 -11.08 0.67 3.40
N ALA A 20 -11.74 0.92 4.53
CA ALA A 20 -11.08 1.00 5.84
C ALA A 20 -10.43 -0.33 6.25
N ALA A 21 -11.15 -1.44 6.09
CA ALA A 21 -10.60 -2.77 6.35
C ALA A 21 -9.45 -3.10 5.39
N GLY A 22 -9.59 -2.74 4.11
CA GLY A 22 -8.58 -2.99 3.08
C GLY A 22 -7.28 -2.23 3.33
N THR A 23 -7.34 -0.96 3.72
CA THR A 23 -6.13 -0.14 3.95
C THR A 23 -5.38 -0.61 5.20
N VAL A 24 -6.07 -0.88 6.30
CA VAL A 24 -5.44 -1.38 7.53
C VAL A 24 -4.83 -2.76 7.28
N ALA A 25 -5.59 -3.70 6.69
CA ALA A 25 -5.10 -5.03 6.37
C ALA A 25 -3.87 -4.98 5.43
N PHE A 26 -3.89 -4.12 4.41
CA PHE A 26 -2.77 -3.95 3.50
C PHE A 26 -1.50 -3.50 4.24
N ILE A 27 -1.59 -2.45 5.07
CA ILE A 27 -0.43 -1.91 5.78
C ILE A 27 0.13 -2.94 6.79
N THR A 28 -0.73 -3.69 7.46
CA THR A 28 -0.33 -4.73 8.42
C THR A 28 0.28 -5.95 7.72
N ILE A 29 -0.31 -6.44 6.62
CA ILE A 29 0.12 -7.66 5.91
C ILE A 29 1.44 -7.44 5.18
N VAL A 30 1.63 -6.28 4.53
CA VAL A 30 2.91 -5.94 3.89
C VAL A 30 4.03 -5.90 4.95
N GLY A 31 3.70 -5.67 6.21
CA GLY A 31 4.65 -5.76 7.32
C GLY A 31 5.43 -4.47 7.55
N VAL A 32 4.96 -3.33 7.02
CA VAL A 32 5.59 -2.03 7.24
C VAL A 32 5.62 -1.71 8.75
N LEU A 33 4.51 -1.93 9.44
CA LEU A 33 4.35 -1.67 10.87
C LEU A 33 5.22 -2.58 11.74
N THR A 34 5.16 -3.89 11.50
CA THR A 34 5.90 -4.87 12.29
C THR A 34 7.40 -4.67 12.15
N ARG A 35 7.87 -4.28 10.97
CA ARG A 35 9.28 -4.03 10.66
C ARG A 35 9.81 -2.75 11.30
N LEU A 36 9.00 -1.69 11.33
CA LEU A 36 9.29 -0.47 12.11
C LEU A 36 9.39 -0.78 13.61
N ALA A 37 8.45 -1.57 14.14
CA ALA A 37 8.43 -1.94 15.56
C ALA A 37 9.64 -2.81 15.95
N ILE A 38 10.07 -3.73 15.07
CA ILE A 38 11.26 -4.57 15.29
C ILE A 38 12.54 -3.72 15.22
N ARG A 39 12.67 -2.81 14.24
CA ARG A 39 13.85 -1.95 14.09
C ARG A 39 14.03 -0.93 15.21
N THR A 40 12.95 -0.55 15.89
CA THR A 40 12.96 0.39 17.02
C THR A 40 13.00 -0.33 18.37
N ASP A 41 13.25 -1.64 18.39
CA ASP A 41 13.24 -2.50 19.59
C ASP A 41 11.97 -2.36 20.45
N THR A 42 10.87 -1.92 19.82
CA THR A 42 9.60 -1.60 20.49
C THR A 42 8.48 -2.52 20.00
N ALA A 43 8.81 -3.78 19.68
CA ALA A 43 7.86 -4.80 19.24
C ALA A 43 6.72 -5.04 20.26
N LYS A 44 6.98 -4.80 21.56
CA LYS A 44 5.97 -4.93 22.62
C LYS A 44 4.81 -3.93 22.51
N ARG A 45 4.93 -2.84 21.73
CA ARG A 45 3.89 -1.81 21.60
C ARG A 45 3.33 -1.70 20.18
N ILE A 46 3.16 -2.84 19.51
CA ILE A 46 2.65 -2.88 18.12
C ILE A 46 1.27 -2.25 17.96
N LEU A 47 0.40 -2.39 18.97
CA LEU A 47 -0.95 -1.81 18.99
C LEU A 47 -0.91 -0.27 18.89
N LEU A 48 0.06 0.38 19.54
CA LEU A 48 0.19 1.85 19.46
C LEU A 48 0.59 2.30 18.05
N TYR A 49 1.40 1.52 17.33
CA TYR A 49 1.74 1.84 15.94
C TYR A 49 0.52 1.73 15.03
N GLU A 50 -0.31 0.71 15.25
CA GLU A 50 -1.56 0.52 14.52
C GLU A 50 -2.54 1.66 14.77
N ASP A 51 -2.73 2.06 16.04
CA ASP A 51 -3.58 3.20 16.41
C ASP A 51 -3.13 4.51 15.76
N ILE A 52 -1.81 4.77 15.72
CA ILE A 52 -1.24 5.96 15.08
C ILE A 52 -1.50 5.94 13.57
N VAL A 53 -1.40 4.77 12.92
CA VAL A 53 -1.70 4.63 11.48
C VAL A 53 -3.19 4.84 11.22
N VAL A 54 -4.08 4.27 12.05
CA VAL A 54 -5.53 4.47 11.92
C VAL A 54 -5.90 5.94 12.11
N LEU A 55 -5.33 6.61 13.11
CA LEU A 55 -5.50 8.05 13.32
C LEU A 55 -4.99 8.86 12.13
N GLY A 56 -3.81 8.52 11.59
CA GLY A 56 -3.25 9.18 10.41
C GLY A 56 -4.12 9.00 9.16
N ALA A 57 -4.65 7.79 8.94
CA ALA A 57 -5.56 7.50 7.83
C ALA A 57 -6.90 8.24 7.96
N ALA A 58 -7.46 8.29 9.18
CA ALA A 58 -8.67 9.06 9.46
C ALA A 58 -8.45 10.56 9.20
N PHE A 59 -7.34 11.11 9.70
CA PHE A 59 -6.99 12.51 9.50
C PHE A 59 -6.76 12.82 8.02
N GLY A 60 -6.00 11.98 7.30
CA GLY A 60 -5.77 12.13 5.87
C GLY A 60 -7.06 12.08 5.04
N ASN A 61 -8.00 11.21 5.40
CA ASN A 61 -9.31 11.13 4.75
C ASN A 61 -10.15 12.40 4.96
N ILE A 62 -10.16 12.95 6.20
CA ILE A 62 -10.83 14.22 6.50
C ILE A 62 -10.23 15.36 5.65
N LEU A 63 -8.90 15.45 5.56
CA LEU A 63 -8.24 16.49 4.77
C LEU A 63 -8.58 16.39 3.27
N ASP A 64 -8.60 15.17 2.72
CA ASP A 64 -8.94 14.93 1.32
C ASP A 64 -10.43 15.20 1.02
N LEU A 65 -11.32 14.76 1.90
CA LEU A 65 -12.78 14.90 1.75
C LEU A 65 -13.22 16.37 1.80
N PHE A 66 -12.74 17.13 2.79
CA PHE A 66 -13.11 18.53 2.96
C PHE A 66 -12.30 19.49 2.08
N LYS A 67 -11.30 18.99 1.34
CA LYS A 67 -10.36 19.78 0.52
C LYS A 67 -9.92 21.05 1.24
N ILE A 68 -9.57 20.91 2.51
CA ILE A 68 -9.20 22.05 3.35
C ILE A 68 -7.92 22.63 2.74
N PRO A 69 -7.91 23.90 2.31
CA PRO A 69 -6.69 24.53 1.82
C PRO A 69 -5.79 24.73 3.02
N ILE A 70 -4.90 23.78 3.29
CA ILE A 70 -3.91 23.92 4.33
C ILE A 70 -2.76 24.75 3.73
N PRO A 71 -2.48 25.97 4.20
CA PRO A 71 -1.33 26.75 3.77
C PRO A 71 -0.07 26.19 4.44
N LEU A 72 0.24 24.92 4.19
CA LEU A 72 1.57 24.37 4.45
C LEU A 72 2.49 25.03 3.41
N GLY A 73 3.17 26.10 3.82
CA GLY A 73 4.21 26.72 3.01
C GLY A 73 5.30 25.70 2.64
N THR A 74 6.35 26.16 1.95
CA THR A 74 7.43 25.30 1.42
C THR A 74 8.03 24.34 2.47
N ILE A 75 8.14 24.77 3.72
CA ILE A 75 8.68 23.97 4.82
C ILE A 75 7.80 22.75 5.13
N GLY A 76 6.47 22.93 5.12
CA GLY A 76 5.52 21.84 5.37
C GLY A 76 5.55 20.78 4.27
N LEU A 77 5.71 21.21 3.01
CA LEU A 77 5.88 20.32 1.87
C LEU A 77 7.17 19.51 1.94
N ILE A 78 8.28 20.13 2.37
CA ILE A 78 9.57 19.44 2.55
C ILE A 78 9.46 18.35 3.62
N ILE A 79 8.88 18.68 4.76
CA ILE A 79 8.71 17.73 5.88
C ILE A 79 7.79 16.58 5.44
N PHE A 80 6.66 16.91 4.80
CA PHE A 80 5.74 15.89 4.29
C PHE A 80 6.42 14.98 3.25
N GLY A 81 7.20 15.55 2.33
CA GLY A 81 7.96 14.79 1.33
C GLY A 81 8.98 13.84 1.96
N LEU A 82 9.65 14.27 3.03
CA LEU A 82 10.61 13.44 3.76
C LEU A 82 9.92 12.25 4.43
N PHE A 83 8.79 12.48 5.12
CA PHE A 83 8.00 11.40 5.72
C PHE A 83 7.43 10.44 4.68
N MET A 84 6.94 10.96 3.55
CA MET A 84 6.44 10.14 2.45
C MET A 84 7.57 9.29 1.85
N GLY A 85 8.77 9.85 1.71
CA GLY A 85 9.96 9.12 1.27
C GLY A 85 10.34 7.99 2.22
N CYS A 86 10.36 8.26 3.53
CA CYS A 86 10.60 7.22 4.54
C CYS A 86 9.55 6.10 4.47
N PHE A 87 8.27 6.45 4.34
CA PHE A 87 7.18 5.48 4.22
C PHE A 87 7.34 4.59 2.98
N VAL A 88 7.57 5.19 1.81
CA VAL A 88 7.78 4.45 0.55
C VAL A 88 9.03 3.57 0.61
N GLY A 89 10.10 4.05 1.26
CA GLY A 89 11.31 3.25 1.50
C GLY A 89 11.02 2.01 2.35
N CYS A 90 10.32 2.17 3.47
CA CYS A 90 9.91 1.03 4.30
C CYS A 90 9.00 0.06 3.57
N LEU A 91 8.06 0.58 2.76
CA LEU A 91 7.16 -0.22 1.95
C LEU A 91 7.92 -1.03 0.89
N SER A 92 8.94 -0.44 0.27
CA SER A 92 9.76 -1.12 -0.75
C SER A 92 10.55 -2.29 -0.18
N VAL A 93 11.20 -2.09 0.98
CA VAL A 93 11.93 -3.17 1.67
C VAL A 93 10.98 -4.27 2.12
N ALA A 94 9.82 -3.90 2.66
CA ALA A 94 8.83 -4.85 3.11
C ALA A 94 8.28 -5.71 1.95
N LEU A 95 8.04 -5.11 0.78
CA LEU A 95 7.66 -5.84 -0.42
C LEU A 95 8.76 -6.78 -0.91
N GLU A 96 10.02 -6.34 -0.92
CA GLU A 96 11.17 -7.15 -1.32
C GLU A 96 11.25 -8.46 -0.52
N GLU A 97 11.07 -8.39 0.79
CA GLU A 97 11.10 -9.58 1.65
C GLU A 97 9.91 -10.50 1.43
N VAL A 98 8.71 -9.95 1.21
CA VAL A 98 7.54 -10.77 0.83
C VAL A 98 7.81 -11.51 -0.48
N ILE A 99 8.41 -10.83 -1.45
CA ILE A 99 8.77 -11.41 -2.75
C ILE A 99 9.84 -12.49 -2.60
N GLN A 100 10.81 -12.31 -1.71
CA GLN A 100 11.89 -13.29 -1.48
C GLN A 100 11.38 -14.61 -0.88
N ILE A 101 10.26 -14.59 -0.17
CA ILE A 101 9.63 -15.80 0.40
C ILE A 101 8.99 -16.66 -0.70
N TYR A 102 8.54 -16.06 -1.80
CA TYR A 102 7.87 -16.75 -2.91
C TYR A 102 8.68 -17.92 -3.49
N PRO A 103 9.97 -17.77 -3.91
CA PRO A 103 10.76 -18.88 -4.42
C PRO A 103 11.00 -19.98 -3.38
N ILE A 104 11.11 -19.62 -2.09
CA ILE A 104 11.28 -20.58 -0.99
C ILE A 104 10.02 -21.43 -0.83
N MET A 105 8.85 -20.80 -0.82
CA MET A 105 7.55 -21.48 -0.72
C MET A 105 7.36 -22.46 -1.89
N ILE A 106 7.71 -22.02 -3.08
CA ILE A 106 7.67 -22.81 -4.30
C ILE A 106 8.56 -24.06 -4.20
N HIS A 107 9.78 -23.91 -3.68
CA HIS A 107 10.69 -25.04 -3.51
C HIS A 107 10.16 -26.04 -2.46
N ARG A 108 9.59 -25.53 -1.36
CA ARG A 108 8.94 -26.35 -0.31
C ARG A 108 7.74 -27.13 -0.83
N LEU A 109 6.95 -26.55 -1.73
CA LEU A 109 5.78 -27.20 -2.35
C LEU A 109 6.14 -28.21 -3.45
N LYS A 110 7.44 -28.42 -3.74
CA LYS A 110 7.94 -29.36 -4.78
C LYS A 110 7.30 -29.13 -6.17
N LEU A 111 6.94 -27.90 -6.50
CA LEU A 111 6.37 -27.50 -7.80
C LEU A 111 7.43 -27.50 -8.92
N LYS A 112 8.06 -28.65 -9.21
CA LYS A 112 9.27 -28.74 -10.03
C LYS A 112 9.15 -28.32 -11.51
N MET A 113 7.95 -28.30 -12.10
CA MET A 113 7.78 -28.21 -13.57
C MET A 113 7.06 -26.95 -14.10
N GLY A 114 6.56 -26.05 -13.24
CA GLY A 114 5.75 -24.89 -13.71
C GLY A 114 6.36 -23.50 -13.50
N ILE A 115 7.32 -23.39 -12.57
CA ILE A 115 7.84 -22.10 -12.10
C ILE A 115 8.66 -21.35 -13.15
N PRO A 116 9.63 -21.97 -13.87
CA PRO A 116 10.41 -21.24 -14.88
C PRO A 116 9.51 -20.68 -15.99
N ILE A 117 8.41 -21.38 -16.33
CA ILE A 117 7.38 -20.88 -17.24
C ILE A 117 6.70 -19.63 -16.65
N ILE A 118 6.26 -19.66 -15.40
CA ILE A 118 5.58 -18.51 -14.76
C ILE A 118 6.51 -17.30 -14.70
N VAL A 119 7.78 -17.49 -14.32
CA VAL A 119 8.78 -16.41 -14.26
C VAL A 119 9.07 -15.85 -15.65
N LEU A 120 9.13 -16.71 -16.68
CA LEU A 120 9.32 -16.28 -18.07
C LEU A 120 8.13 -15.44 -18.56
N PHE A 121 6.89 -15.88 -18.33
CA PHE A 121 5.70 -15.09 -18.68
C PHE A 121 5.62 -13.78 -17.91
N LEU A 122 6.01 -13.76 -16.63
CA LEU A 122 6.08 -12.54 -15.83
C LEU A 122 7.11 -11.56 -16.39
N ALA A 123 8.30 -12.05 -16.75
CA ALA A 123 9.37 -11.27 -17.35
C ALA A 123 8.97 -10.72 -18.74
N LEU A 124 8.33 -11.55 -19.57
CA LEU A 124 7.79 -11.13 -20.86
C LEU A 124 6.68 -10.08 -20.71
N GLY A 125 5.77 -10.25 -19.76
CA GLY A 125 4.71 -9.27 -19.47
C GLY A 125 5.26 -7.93 -18.98
N LYS A 126 6.24 -7.95 -18.06
CA LYS A 126 6.96 -6.74 -17.60
C LYS A 126 7.74 -6.08 -18.73
N GLY A 127 8.42 -6.87 -19.56
CA GLY A 127 9.17 -6.38 -20.73
C GLY A 127 8.26 -5.74 -21.77
N ALA A 128 7.14 -6.39 -22.12
CA ALA A 128 6.15 -5.84 -23.04
C ALA A 128 5.51 -4.56 -22.49
N GLY A 129 5.19 -4.52 -21.20
CA GLY A 129 4.68 -3.32 -20.53
C GLY A 129 5.67 -2.16 -20.55
N ALA A 130 6.96 -2.44 -20.33
CA ALA A 130 8.02 -1.43 -20.41
C ALA A 130 8.19 -0.89 -21.83
N LEU A 131 8.14 -1.75 -22.85
CA LEU A 131 8.18 -1.35 -24.25
C LEU A 131 6.95 -0.51 -24.65
N PHE A 132 5.76 -0.90 -24.21
CA PHE A 132 4.54 -0.13 -24.43
C PHE A 132 4.60 1.25 -23.78
N HIS A 133 5.07 1.32 -22.54
CA HIS A 133 5.25 2.58 -21.82
C HIS A 133 6.24 3.49 -22.57
N LEU A 134 7.36 2.95 -23.06
CA LEU A 134 8.36 3.70 -23.81
C LEU A 134 7.79 4.20 -25.16
N PHE A 135 7.03 3.37 -25.88
CA PHE A 135 6.45 3.74 -27.18
C PHE A 135 5.36 4.82 -27.07
N ILE A 136 4.60 4.81 -25.97
CA ILE A 136 3.56 5.82 -25.70
C ILE A 136 4.16 7.13 -25.17
N HIS A 137 5.16 7.05 -24.28
CA HIS A 137 5.72 8.24 -23.62
C HIS A 137 6.77 8.97 -24.48
N TYR A 138 7.45 8.28 -25.40
CA TYR A 138 8.44 8.89 -26.30
C TYR A 138 7.80 9.61 -27.51
N LYS A 139 6.47 9.50 -27.68
CA LYS A 139 5.75 10.14 -28.80
C LYS A 139 5.15 11.51 -28.45
N LYS A 140 5.64 12.17 -27.40
CA LYS A 140 5.26 13.54 -27.01
C LYS A 140 6.47 14.44 -26.96
#